data_AF-A0A7V9CVJ0-F1
#
_entry.id   AF-A0A7V9CVJ0-F1
#
_cell.length_a   1.000
_cell.length_b   1.000
_cell.length_c   1.000
_cell.angle_alpha   90.00
_cell.angle_beta   90.00
_cell.angle_gamma   90.00
#
_symmetry.space_group_name_H-M   'P 1'
#
loop_
_entity.id
_entity.type
_entity.pdbx_description
1 polymer ?
#
loop_
_entity_poly.entity_id
_entity_poly.type
_entity_poly.pdbx_seq_one_letter_code
_entity_poly.pdbx_strand_id
1 'polypeptide(L)'
;MIDRYLAELAARLPRRRRTQVLAEAEDHLRQAAEAHGEEEAIRRFGTTEEVAVGFRTPRRLRLGQLLLAAAVASMVPSFYGAPENWLPPAPWPEGELPFSLAWKRDAILVLAALAALSTLFAVRRLALFTGAGAAGLASLTAGVLAVEWSDAVPGAPGWLPLVGLVPGLIAAAAFYSATAPRAQSSK
;
A
#
# COMPACT_ATOMS: atom_id res chain seq x y z
N MET A 1 -28.40 28.14 11.69
CA MET A 1 -27.20 28.19 10.80
C MET A 1 -26.47 26.86 10.75
N ILE A 2 -26.44 26.13 11.86
CA ILE A 2 -25.80 24.81 11.99
C ILE A 2 -26.30 23.80 10.94
N ASP A 3 -27.60 23.70 10.70
CA ASP A 3 -28.13 22.71 9.73
C ASP A 3 -27.62 22.95 8.30
N ARG A 4 -27.48 24.22 7.89
CA ARG A 4 -26.91 24.58 6.59
C ARG A 4 -25.43 24.18 6.53
N TYR A 5 -24.68 24.45 7.59
CA TYR A 5 -23.28 24.04 7.70
C TYR A 5 -23.13 22.51 7.60
N LEU A 6 -23.97 21.75 8.31
CA LEU A 6 -23.96 20.29 8.29
C LEU A 6 -24.34 19.73 6.90
N ALA A 7 -25.32 20.33 6.22
CA ALA A 7 -25.67 19.95 4.85
C ALA A 7 -24.51 20.20 3.86
N GLU A 8 -23.82 21.33 4.00
CA GLU A 8 -22.64 21.66 3.21
C GLU A 8 -21.44 20.74 3.50
N LEU A 9 -21.24 20.36 4.77
CA LEU A 9 -20.22 19.40 5.18
C LEU A 9 -20.54 18.00 4.64
N ALA A 10 -21.80 17.58 4.70
CA ALA A 10 -22.27 16.29 4.20
C ALA A 10 -21.94 16.10 2.71
N ALA A 11 -22.09 17.16 1.91
CA ALA A 11 -21.76 17.17 0.49
C ALA A 11 -20.25 16.95 0.22
N ARG A 12 -19.38 17.34 1.15
CA ARG A 12 -17.92 17.30 1.00
C ARG A 12 -17.27 16.06 1.61
N LEU A 13 -17.95 15.40 2.55
CA LEU A 13 -17.46 14.22 3.26
C LEU A 13 -17.54 12.92 2.42
N PRO A 14 -16.58 11.98 2.61
CA PRO A 14 -16.66 10.65 2.03
C PRO A 14 -17.91 9.89 2.53
N ARG A 15 -18.64 9.23 1.62
CA ARG A 15 -19.89 8.51 1.92
C ARG A 15 -19.78 7.57 3.14
N ARG A 16 -18.68 6.83 3.25
CA ARG A 16 -18.47 5.83 4.33
C ARG A 16 -18.32 6.42 5.73
N ARG A 17 -17.91 7.70 5.85
CA ARG A 17 -17.68 8.39 7.13
C ARG A 17 -18.76 9.41 7.44
N ARG A 18 -19.59 9.75 6.45
CA ARG A 18 -20.55 10.86 6.48
C ARG A 18 -21.44 10.82 7.73
N THR A 19 -22.15 9.72 7.97
CA THR A 19 -23.10 9.64 9.08
C THR A 19 -22.43 9.82 10.44
N GLN A 20 -21.32 9.12 10.68
CA GLN A 20 -20.57 9.20 11.95
C GLN A 20 -20.02 10.62 12.18
N VAL A 21 -19.38 11.19 11.17
CA VAL A 21 -18.75 12.52 11.27
C VAL A 21 -19.81 13.61 11.43
N LEU A 22 -20.95 13.50 10.75
CA LEU A 22 -22.03 14.48 10.89
C LEU A 22 -22.66 14.42 12.28
N ALA A 23 -22.88 13.24 12.85
CA ALA A 23 -23.41 13.11 14.21
C ALA A 23 -22.46 13.74 15.24
N GLU A 24 -21.16 13.46 15.15
CA GLU A 24 -20.15 14.04 16.05
C GLU A 24 -20.03 15.56 15.86
N ALA A 25 -20.07 16.03 14.60
CA ALA A 25 -20.04 17.46 14.32
C ALA A 25 -21.31 18.18 14.81
N GLU A 26 -22.49 17.58 14.68
CA GLU A 26 -23.76 18.11 15.17
C GLU A 26 -23.74 18.28 16.69
N ASP A 27 -23.32 17.24 17.42
CA ASP A 27 -23.20 17.28 18.87
C ASP A 27 -22.24 18.38 19.34
N HIS A 28 -21.04 18.43 18.75
CA HIS A 28 -20.03 19.43 19.13
C HIS A 28 -20.47 20.86 18.78
N LEU A 29 -21.10 21.06 17.62
CA LEU A 29 -21.59 22.37 17.19
C LEU A 29 -22.73 22.86 18.08
N ARG A 30 -23.68 22.00 18.43
CA ARG A 30 -24.78 22.37 19.34
C ARG A 30 -24.28 22.68 20.73
N GLN A 31 -23.39 21.85 21.28
CA GLN A 31 -22.76 22.10 22.58
C GLN A 31 -21.98 23.42 22.60
N ALA A 32 -21.21 23.71 21.55
CA ALA A 32 -20.49 24.98 21.45
C ALA A 32 -21.42 26.18 21.26
N ALA A 33 -22.55 25.99 20.55
CA ALA A 33 -23.54 27.03 20.31
C ALA A 33 -24.31 27.39 21.59
N GLU A 34 -24.59 26.43 22.48
CA GLU A 34 -25.16 26.70 23.79
C GLU A 34 -24.25 27.60 24.64
N ALA A 35 -22.93 27.41 24.55
CA ALA A 35 -21.96 28.19 25.34
C ALA A 35 -21.63 29.57 24.75
N HIS A 36 -21.62 29.71 23.42
CA HIS A 36 -21.03 30.87 22.74
C HIS A 36 -21.85 31.44 21.58
N GLY A 37 -23.01 30.85 21.27
CA GLY A 37 -23.82 31.18 20.10
C GLY A 37 -23.41 30.42 18.83
N GLU A 38 -24.34 30.24 17.90
CA GLU A 38 -24.14 29.43 16.68
C GLU A 38 -23.02 29.96 15.78
N GLU A 39 -22.93 31.29 15.61
CA GLU A 39 -21.96 31.91 14.71
C GLU A 39 -20.52 31.71 15.22
N GLU A 40 -20.31 31.88 16.52
CA GLU A 40 -19.01 31.64 17.16
C GLU A 40 -18.62 30.17 17.14
N ALA A 41 -19.59 29.27 17.36
CA ALA A 41 -19.38 27.83 17.27
C ALA A 41 -18.90 27.43 15.87
N ILE A 42 -19.59 27.88 14.82
CA ILE A 42 -19.20 27.62 13.42
C ILE A 42 -17.83 28.22 13.11
N ARG A 43 -17.56 29.46 13.55
CA ARG A 43 -16.27 30.13 13.33
C ARG A 43 -15.10 29.35 13.94
N ARG A 44 -15.26 28.82 15.16
CA ARG A 44 -14.24 28.01 15.84
C ARG A 44 -14.08 26.61 15.24
N PHE A 45 -15.16 26.04 14.73
CA PHE A 45 -15.14 24.73 14.10
C PHE A 45 -14.41 24.74 12.74
N GLY A 46 -14.37 25.89 12.09
CA GLY A 46 -13.67 26.10 10.82
C GLY A 46 -14.56 25.89 9.60
N THR A 47 -14.01 26.13 8.41
CA THR A 47 -14.78 26.02 7.17
C THR A 47 -15.11 24.55 6.86
N THR A 48 -16.24 24.32 6.18
CA THR A 48 -16.63 22.96 5.76
C THR A 48 -15.58 22.30 4.87
N GLU A 49 -14.77 23.09 4.16
CA GLU A 49 -13.65 22.61 3.35
C GLU A 49 -12.48 22.13 4.20
N GLU A 50 -12.03 22.91 5.18
CA GLU A 50 -10.94 22.54 6.10
C GLU A 50 -11.27 21.26 6.86
N VAL A 51 -12.49 21.17 7.40
CA VAL A 51 -12.96 19.98 8.11
C VAL A 51 -13.00 18.77 7.18
N ALA A 52 -13.60 18.90 5.98
CA ALA A 52 -13.71 17.79 5.04
C ALA A 52 -12.35 17.29 4.53
N VAL A 53 -11.35 18.16 4.40
CA VAL A 53 -9.98 17.79 4.01
C VAL A 53 -9.37 16.82 5.02
N GLY A 54 -9.64 16.96 6.32
CA GLY A 54 -9.17 16.05 7.37
C GLY A 54 -9.64 14.60 7.20
N PHE A 55 -10.78 14.39 6.53
CA PHE A 55 -11.36 13.07 6.31
C PHE A 55 -11.03 12.45 4.95
N ARG A 56 -10.31 13.17 4.07
CA ARG A 56 -9.90 12.66 2.75
C ARG A 56 -8.57 11.92 2.86
N THR A 57 -8.50 10.73 2.25
CA THR A 57 -7.23 10.02 2.08
C THR A 57 -6.26 10.88 1.25
N PRO A 58 -5.05 11.19 1.74
CA PRO A 58 -4.09 11.97 0.97
C PRO A 58 -3.79 11.30 -0.38
N ARG A 59 -3.73 12.08 -1.48
CA ARG A 59 -3.44 11.55 -2.83
C ARG A 59 -2.17 10.70 -2.87
N ARG A 60 -1.15 11.10 -2.12
CA ARG A 60 0.11 10.37 -1.93
C ARG A 60 -0.05 9.01 -1.25
N LEU A 61 -0.91 8.93 -0.24
CA LEU A 61 -1.23 7.67 0.43
C LEU A 61 -1.97 6.72 -0.52
N ARG A 62 -2.91 7.25 -1.31
CA ARG A 62 -3.63 6.48 -2.34
C ARG A 62 -2.69 5.99 -3.44
N LEU A 63 -1.74 6.82 -3.88
CA LEU A 63 -0.69 6.41 -4.82
C LEU A 63 0.16 5.28 -4.24
N GLY A 64 0.59 5.40 -2.97
CA GLY A 64 1.32 4.34 -2.27
C GLY A 64 0.53 3.03 -2.20
N GLN A 65 -0.78 3.08 -1.94
CA GLN A 65 -1.66 1.90 -1.97
C GLN A 65 -1.73 1.25 -3.36
N LEU A 66 -1.87 2.06 -4.41
CA LEU A 66 -1.90 1.57 -5.79
C LEU A 66 -0.57 0.94 -6.21
N LEU A 67 0.55 1.57 -5.85
CA LEU A 67 1.88 1.04 -6.12
C LEU A 67 2.13 -0.26 -5.34
N LEU A 68 1.71 -0.36 -4.07
CA LEU A 68 1.81 -1.61 -3.33
C LEU A 68 0.98 -2.72 -3.99
N ALA A 69 -0.24 -2.43 -4.41
CA ALA A 69 -1.06 -3.38 -5.15
C ALA A 69 -0.41 -3.81 -6.47
N ALA A 70 0.22 -2.87 -7.19
CA ALA A 70 0.98 -3.16 -8.41
C ALA A 70 2.22 -4.02 -8.12
N ALA A 71 2.93 -3.77 -7.01
CA ALA A 71 4.06 -4.59 -6.58
C ALA A 71 3.62 -6.04 -6.33
N VAL A 72 2.56 -6.24 -5.56
CA VAL A 72 1.99 -7.58 -5.30
C VAL A 72 1.52 -8.24 -6.60
N ALA A 73 0.81 -7.52 -7.46
CA ALA A 73 0.37 -8.05 -8.75
C ALA A 73 1.55 -8.46 -9.65
N SER A 74 2.65 -7.71 -9.63
CA SER A 74 3.86 -8.03 -10.39
C SER A 74 4.61 -9.28 -9.89
N MET A 75 4.38 -9.70 -8.65
CA MET A 75 5.02 -10.91 -8.11
C MET A 75 4.60 -12.17 -8.87
N VAL A 76 3.35 -12.26 -9.34
CA VAL A 76 2.86 -13.42 -10.09
C VAL A 76 3.62 -13.64 -11.40
N PRO A 77 3.68 -12.67 -12.33
CA PRO A 77 4.49 -12.84 -13.54
C PRO A 77 5.98 -12.94 -13.22
N SER A 78 6.51 -12.28 -12.18
CA SER A 78 7.93 -12.38 -11.83
C SER A 78 8.34 -13.74 -11.26
N PHE A 79 7.49 -14.39 -10.45
CA PHE A 79 7.84 -15.62 -9.72
C PHE A 79 7.25 -16.89 -10.31
N TYR A 80 6.21 -16.77 -11.15
CA TYR A 80 5.56 -17.92 -11.80
C TYR A 80 5.62 -17.79 -13.31
N GLY A 81 5.17 -16.66 -13.86
CA GLY A 81 5.08 -16.46 -15.31
C GLY A 81 6.44 -16.54 -16.03
N ALA A 82 7.43 -15.78 -15.58
CA ALA A 82 8.76 -15.79 -16.20
C ALA A 82 9.48 -17.13 -15.97
N PRO A 83 9.49 -17.71 -14.75
CA PRO A 83 10.11 -19.01 -14.53
C PRO A 83 9.52 -20.14 -15.37
N GLU A 84 8.19 -20.29 -15.40
CA GLU A 84 7.55 -21.42 -16.09
C GLU A 84 7.67 -21.36 -17.62
N ASN A 85 7.76 -20.16 -18.20
CA ASN A 85 7.72 -20.00 -19.65
C ASN A 85 9.12 -19.80 -20.28
N TRP A 86 10.13 -19.42 -19.50
CA TRP A 86 11.43 -18.99 -20.03
C TRP A 86 12.62 -19.74 -19.43
N LEU A 87 12.43 -20.53 -18.38
CA LEU A 87 13.51 -21.33 -17.83
C LEU A 87 13.62 -22.68 -18.54
N PRO A 88 14.85 -23.18 -18.76
CA PRO A 88 15.04 -24.57 -19.11
C PRO A 88 14.47 -25.48 -18.01
N PRO A 89 14.10 -26.72 -18.35
CA PRO A 89 13.62 -27.67 -17.36
C PRO A 89 14.67 -27.85 -16.27
N ALA A 90 14.19 -27.98 -15.04
CA ALA A 90 15.06 -28.23 -13.91
C ALA A 90 15.85 -29.54 -14.10
N PRO A 91 17.16 -29.58 -13.74
CA PRO A 91 18.00 -30.77 -13.92
C PRO A 91 17.75 -31.85 -12.87
N TRP A 92 17.00 -31.55 -11.80
CA TRP A 92 16.63 -32.50 -10.77
C TRP A 92 15.28 -33.18 -11.06
N PRO A 93 15.04 -34.40 -10.54
CA PRO A 93 13.76 -35.09 -10.64
C PRO A 93 12.58 -34.26 -10.08
N GLU A 94 11.38 -34.54 -10.57
CA GLU A 94 10.17 -33.87 -10.08
C GLU A 94 10.02 -34.01 -8.56
N GLY A 95 9.80 -32.88 -7.88
CA GLY A 95 9.66 -32.84 -6.42
C GLY A 95 10.98 -32.81 -5.64
N GLU A 96 12.13 -32.99 -6.28
CA GLU A 96 13.45 -33.03 -5.63
C GLU A 96 14.21 -31.70 -5.72
N LEU A 97 13.53 -30.58 -5.45
CA LEU A 97 14.20 -29.28 -5.39
C LEU A 97 15.23 -29.29 -4.24
N PRO A 98 16.52 -29.01 -4.49
CA PRO A 98 17.53 -28.99 -3.44
C PRO A 98 17.13 -28.08 -2.29
N PHE A 99 17.38 -28.51 -1.05
CA PHE A 99 16.96 -27.77 0.14
C PHE A 99 17.45 -26.31 0.13
N SER A 100 18.67 -26.07 -0.38
CA SER A 100 19.26 -24.72 -0.52
C SER A 100 18.38 -23.75 -1.31
N LEU A 101 17.60 -24.24 -2.27
CA LEU A 101 16.66 -23.45 -3.09
C LEU A 101 15.24 -23.49 -2.52
N ALA A 102 14.82 -24.64 -1.97
CA ALA A 102 13.45 -24.86 -1.50
C ALA A 102 13.02 -23.87 -0.42
N TRP A 103 13.83 -23.65 0.62
CA TRP A 103 13.45 -22.75 1.71
C TRP A 103 13.30 -21.29 1.24
N LYS A 104 14.07 -20.87 0.23
CA LYS A 104 13.99 -19.52 -0.35
C LYS A 104 12.68 -19.34 -1.10
N ARG A 105 12.28 -20.34 -1.87
CA ARG A 105 10.96 -20.36 -2.53
C ARG A 105 9.85 -20.22 -1.50
N ASP A 106 9.88 -21.03 -0.45
CA ASP A 106 8.84 -21.00 0.59
C ASP A 106 8.81 -19.65 1.33
N ALA A 107 9.97 -19.06 1.62
CA ALA A 107 10.08 -17.73 2.20
C ALA A 107 9.47 -16.64 1.29
N ILE A 108 9.71 -16.71 -0.02
CA ILE A 108 9.10 -15.79 -1.00
C ILE A 108 7.58 -15.90 -0.97
N LEU A 109 7.01 -17.12 -0.90
CA LEU A 109 5.56 -17.32 -0.84
C LEU A 109 4.94 -16.73 0.43
N VAL A 110 5.56 -16.96 1.58
CA VAL A 110 5.11 -16.39 2.85
C VAL A 110 5.15 -14.86 2.81
N LEU A 111 6.25 -14.28 2.32
CA LEU A 111 6.41 -12.83 2.20
C LEU A 111 5.43 -12.21 1.19
N ALA A 112 5.17 -12.89 0.07
CA ALA A 112 4.18 -12.47 -0.92
C ALA A 112 2.75 -12.49 -0.33
N ALA A 113 2.39 -13.54 0.42
CA ALA A 113 1.13 -13.62 1.15
C ALA A 113 0.99 -12.48 2.18
N LEU A 114 2.04 -12.19 2.95
CA LEU A 114 2.04 -11.07 3.90
C LEU A 114 1.87 -9.71 3.21
N ALA A 115 2.51 -9.52 2.05
CA ALA A 115 2.35 -8.30 1.24
C ALA A 115 0.91 -8.18 0.69
N ALA A 116 0.33 -9.27 0.20
CA ALA A 116 -1.05 -9.32 -0.30
C ALA A 116 -2.07 -9.01 0.82
N LEU A 117 -1.93 -9.67 1.98
CA LEU A 117 -2.76 -9.40 3.16
C LEU A 117 -2.64 -7.94 3.61
N SER A 118 -1.41 -7.42 3.67
CA SER A 118 -1.17 -6.01 4.02
C SER A 118 -1.86 -5.04 3.06
N THR A 119 -1.96 -5.40 1.77
CA THR A 119 -2.66 -4.61 0.75
C THR A 119 -4.17 -4.55 1.01
N LEU A 120 -4.78 -5.66 1.45
CA LEU A 120 -6.20 -5.70 1.84
C LEU A 120 -6.50 -4.80 3.05
N PHE A 121 -5.53 -4.63 3.95
CA PHE A 121 -5.64 -3.78 5.14
C PHE A 121 -4.97 -2.41 4.99
N ALA A 122 -4.55 -2.02 3.78
CA ALA A 122 -3.74 -0.84 3.50
C ALA A 122 -4.43 0.52 3.77
N VAL A 123 -5.66 0.52 4.30
CA VAL A 123 -6.34 1.71 4.84
C VAL A 123 -5.54 2.37 5.97
N ARG A 124 -4.63 1.65 6.62
CA ARG A 124 -3.74 2.15 7.67
C ARG A 124 -2.31 2.32 7.14
N ARG A 125 -1.65 3.43 7.47
CA ARG A 125 -0.23 3.67 7.12
C ARG A 125 0.67 2.51 7.55
N LEU A 126 0.42 1.93 8.72
CA LEU A 126 1.18 0.77 9.21
C LEU A 126 1.12 -0.42 8.24
N ALA A 127 -0.04 -0.71 7.67
CA ALA A 127 -0.21 -1.80 6.72
C ALA A 127 0.54 -1.55 5.39
N LEU A 128 0.69 -0.29 4.98
CA LEU A 128 1.56 0.04 3.84
C LEU A 128 3.03 -0.21 4.13
N PHE A 129 3.49 0.10 5.35
CA PHE A 129 4.87 -0.14 5.76
C PHE A 129 5.20 -1.62 5.82
N THR A 130 4.33 -2.41 6.47
CA THR A 130 4.51 -3.87 6.54
C THR A 130 4.42 -4.50 5.16
N GLY A 131 3.47 -4.06 4.33
CA GLY A 131 3.31 -4.56 2.97
C GLY A 131 4.49 -4.25 2.06
N ALA A 132 4.98 -3.01 2.07
CA ALA A 132 6.15 -2.62 1.28
C ALA A 132 7.42 -3.33 1.75
N GLY A 133 7.61 -3.49 3.07
CA GLY A 133 8.71 -4.24 3.64
C GLY A 133 8.68 -5.72 3.25
N ALA A 134 7.53 -6.37 3.37
CA ALA A 134 7.35 -7.77 2.95
C ALA A 134 7.61 -7.95 1.45
N ALA A 135 7.08 -7.04 0.61
CA ALA A 135 7.33 -7.08 -0.84
C ALA A 135 8.81 -6.86 -1.20
N GLY A 136 9.49 -5.94 -0.52
CA GLY A 136 10.93 -5.72 -0.67
C GLY A 136 11.76 -6.94 -0.28
N LEU A 137 11.46 -7.57 0.86
CA LEU A 137 12.13 -8.79 1.31
C LEU A 137 11.90 -9.97 0.38
N ALA A 138 10.67 -10.16 -0.11
CA ALA A 138 10.36 -11.19 -1.10
C ALA A 138 11.17 -10.98 -2.38
N SER A 139 11.28 -9.73 -2.83
CA SER A 139 12.03 -9.36 -4.04
C SER A 139 13.54 -9.59 -3.90
N LEU A 140 14.13 -9.25 -2.75
CA LEU A 140 15.53 -9.55 -2.46
C LEU A 140 15.79 -11.06 -2.39
N THR A 141 14.91 -11.80 -1.72
CA THR A 141 15.01 -13.26 -1.60
C THR A 141 14.88 -13.93 -2.96
N ALA A 142 13.99 -13.42 -3.83
CA ALA A 142 13.85 -13.87 -5.21
C ALA A 142 15.08 -13.55 -6.07
N GLY A 143 15.70 -12.39 -5.88
CA GLY A 143 16.97 -12.06 -6.52
C GLY A 143 18.08 -13.05 -6.16
N VAL A 144 18.23 -13.38 -4.87
CA VAL A 144 19.19 -14.39 -4.39
C VAL A 144 18.85 -15.77 -4.97
N LEU A 145 17.59 -16.19 -4.90
CA LEU A 145 17.13 -17.46 -5.47
C LEU A 145 17.42 -17.54 -6.98
N ALA A 146 17.21 -16.45 -7.72
CA ALA A 146 17.44 -16.41 -9.16
C ALA A 146 18.93 -16.50 -9.54
N VAL A 147 19.83 -15.93 -8.72
CA VAL A 147 21.28 -16.10 -8.91
C VAL A 147 21.67 -17.56 -8.69
N GLU A 148 21.32 -18.13 -7.54
CA GLU A 148 21.66 -19.52 -7.24
C GLU A 148 20.99 -20.52 -8.19
N TRP A 149 19.79 -20.21 -8.66
CA TRP A 149 19.12 -20.99 -9.69
C TRP A 149 19.90 -20.96 -11.00
N SER A 150 20.41 -19.81 -11.40
CA SER A 150 21.20 -19.67 -12.63
C SER A 150 22.50 -20.46 -12.58
N ASP A 151 23.11 -20.56 -11.40
CA ASP A 151 24.31 -21.38 -11.18
C ASP A 151 23.99 -22.87 -11.20
N ALA A 152 22.82 -23.27 -10.68
CA ALA A 152 22.40 -24.66 -10.57
C ALA A 152 21.77 -25.22 -11.86
N VAL A 153 21.25 -24.35 -12.75
CA VAL A 153 20.50 -24.74 -13.95
C VAL A 153 21.22 -24.27 -15.22
N PRO A 154 21.89 -25.17 -15.95
CA PRO A 154 22.55 -24.83 -17.20
C PRO A 154 21.60 -24.19 -18.22
N GLY A 155 22.01 -23.08 -18.82
CA GLY A 155 21.22 -22.37 -19.83
C GLY A 155 20.18 -21.39 -19.27
N ALA A 156 20.13 -21.19 -17.95
CA ALA A 156 19.32 -20.13 -17.36
C ALA A 156 19.76 -18.73 -17.86
N PRO A 157 18.82 -17.84 -18.20
CA PRO A 157 19.15 -16.52 -18.69
C PRO A 157 19.71 -15.62 -17.59
N GLY A 158 20.82 -14.93 -17.86
CA GLY A 158 21.49 -14.04 -16.89
C GLY A 158 20.65 -12.82 -16.44
N TRP A 159 19.53 -12.53 -17.10
CA TRP A 159 18.61 -11.47 -16.69
C TRP A 159 17.62 -11.92 -15.59
N LEU A 160 17.52 -13.20 -15.28
CA LEU A 160 16.56 -13.75 -14.31
C LEU A 160 16.57 -13.03 -12.95
N PRO A 161 17.74 -12.67 -12.37
CA PRO A 161 17.77 -11.93 -11.11
C PRO A 161 17.08 -10.56 -11.18
N LEU A 162 17.12 -9.89 -12.34
CA LEU A 162 16.50 -8.58 -12.52
C LEU A 162 14.98 -8.64 -12.43
N VAL A 163 14.36 -9.72 -12.91
CA VAL A 163 12.91 -9.93 -12.85
C VAL A 163 12.43 -10.11 -11.41
N GLY A 164 13.25 -10.72 -10.56
CA GLY A 164 12.99 -10.85 -9.12
C GLY A 164 13.01 -9.51 -8.37
N LEU A 165 13.69 -8.49 -8.90
CA LEU A 165 13.84 -7.17 -8.28
C LEU A 165 12.69 -6.18 -8.59
N VAL A 166 11.92 -6.42 -9.65
CA VAL A 166 10.84 -5.53 -10.10
C VAL A 166 9.81 -5.26 -8.99
N PRO A 167 9.26 -6.27 -8.28
CA PRO A 167 8.31 -6.03 -7.19
C PRO A 167 8.88 -5.15 -6.07
N GLY A 168 10.16 -5.32 -5.75
CA GLY A 168 10.86 -4.55 -4.71
C GLY A 168 11.03 -3.08 -5.08
N LEU A 169 11.34 -2.78 -6.35
CA LEU A 169 11.42 -1.40 -6.84
C LEU A 169 10.06 -0.69 -6.78
N ILE A 170 8.98 -1.38 -7.16
CA ILE A 170 7.62 -0.84 -7.08
C ILE A 170 7.22 -0.63 -5.60
N ALA A 171 7.56 -1.57 -4.72
CA ALA A 171 7.32 -1.47 -3.28
C ALA A 171 8.10 -0.30 -2.64
N ALA A 172 9.35 -0.07 -3.05
CA ALA A 172 10.14 1.09 -2.61
C ALA A 172 9.49 2.41 -3.06
N ALA A 173 8.99 2.48 -4.31
CA ALA A 173 8.25 3.63 -4.80
C ALA A 173 6.93 3.85 -4.03
N ALA A 174 6.24 2.77 -3.65
CA ALA A 174 5.05 2.80 -2.80
C ALA A 174 5.35 3.43 -1.43
N PHE A 175 6.42 2.95 -0.78
CA PHE A 175 6.89 3.47 0.51
C PHE A 175 7.29 4.95 0.41
N TYR A 176 8.09 5.32 -0.58
CA TYR A 176 8.54 6.69 -0.79
C TYR A 176 7.35 7.63 -1.03
N SER A 177 6.39 7.23 -1.86
CA SER A 177 5.18 8.01 -2.13
C SER A 177 4.35 8.26 -0.87
N ALA A 178 4.30 7.28 0.05
CA ALA A 178 3.55 7.39 1.30
C ALA A 178 4.26 8.22 2.38
N THR A 179 5.60 8.34 2.33
CA THR A 179 6.43 8.97 3.36
C THR A 179 7.01 10.32 2.97
N ALA A 180 7.08 10.64 1.68
CA ALA A 180 7.72 11.85 1.21
C ALA A 180 7.13 13.10 1.89
N PRO A 181 7.99 13.98 2.46
CA PRO A 181 7.54 15.19 3.12
C PRO A 181 6.72 16.05 2.14
N ARG A 182 5.71 16.77 2.66
CA ARG A 182 4.98 17.77 1.87
C ARG A 182 6.02 18.74 1.35
N ALA A 183 6.16 18.84 0.03
CA ALA A 183 6.96 19.91 -0.56
C ALA A 183 6.37 21.21 -0.03
N GLN A 184 7.15 21.96 0.75
CA GLN A 184 6.74 23.28 1.19
C GLN A 184 6.62 24.11 -0.09
N SER A 185 5.40 24.42 -0.52
CA SER A 185 5.20 25.37 -1.60
C SER A 185 5.73 26.70 -1.08
N SER A 186 6.93 27.10 -1.52
CA SER A 186 7.36 28.48 -1.36
C SER A 186 6.30 29.34 -2.05
N LYS A 187 5.58 30.11 -1.25
CA LYS A 187 4.74 31.18 -1.75
C LYS A 187 5.62 32.28 -2.32
#